data_AF-A0A5C8C554-F1
#
_entry.id   AF-A0A5C8C554-F1
#
_cell.length_a   1.000
_cell.length_b   1.000
_cell.length_c   1.000
_cell.angle_alpha   90.00
_cell.angle_beta   90.00
_cell.angle_gamma   90.00
#
_symmetry.space_group_name_H-M   'P 1'
#
loop_
_entity.id
_entity.type
_entity.pdbx_description
1 polymer ?
#
loop_
_entity_poly.entity_id
_entity_poly.type
_entity_poly.pdbx_seq_one_letter_code
_entity_poly.pdbx_strand_id
1 'polypeptide(L)' 'AVAGLPQPTRSGASMLSVGTGAWNGEQAIAIGVSGITSNDKFIYKAAGTTNTEGDSGGNFSVGWQW' A
#
# COMPACT_ATOMS: atom_id res chain seq x y z
N ALA A 1 9.25 2.77 -1.99
CA ALA A 1 8.74 1.78 -1.01
C ALA A 1 7.27 1.40 -1.23
N VAL A 2 6.33 2.36 -1.32
CA VAL A 2 4.88 2.08 -1.36
C VAL A 2 4.42 1.07 -2.42
N ALA A 3 4.99 1.11 -3.63
CA ALA A 3 4.62 0.21 -4.72
C ALA A 3 4.82 -1.28 -4.37
N GLY A 4 5.71 -1.60 -3.43
CA GLY A 4 5.98 -2.96 -2.96
C GLY A 4 5.05 -3.44 -1.84
N LEU A 5 4.14 -2.61 -1.33
CA LEU A 5 3.26 -3.02 -0.23
C LEU A 5 2.25 -4.09 -0.70
N PRO A 6 2.23 -5.27 -0.05
CA PRO A 6 1.32 -6.35 -0.41
C PRO A 6 -0.14 -5.95 -0.17
N GLN A 7 -1.04 -6.65 -0.86
CA GLN A 7 -2.49 -6.54 -0.77
C GLN A 7 -3.08 -7.92 -0.46
N PRO A 8 -4.18 -8.03 0.30
CA PRO A 8 -4.86 -9.30 0.46
C PRO A 8 -5.45 -9.77 -0.88
N THR A 9 -5.65 -11.08 -0.98
CA THR A 9 -6.22 -11.75 -2.17
C THR A 9 -7.51 -12.51 -1.86
N ARG A 10 -8.00 -12.43 -0.62
CA ARG A 10 -9.25 -13.09 -0.18
C ARG A 10 -10.34 -12.06 0.04
N SER A 11 -11.54 -12.36 -0.44
CA SER A 11 -12.75 -11.57 -0.18
C SER A 11 -12.97 -11.31 1.31
N GLY A 12 -13.35 -10.08 1.66
CA GLY A 12 -13.58 -9.63 3.04
C GLY A 12 -12.32 -9.49 3.89
N ALA A 13 -11.12 -9.77 3.36
CA ALA A 13 -9.88 -9.64 4.11
C ALA A 13 -9.34 -8.20 4.10
N SER A 14 -8.73 -7.82 5.21
CA SER A 14 -7.94 -6.61 5.36
C SER A 14 -6.48 -6.96 5.65
N MET A 15 -5.57 -6.07 5.31
CA MET A 15 -4.13 -6.24 5.53
C MET A 15 -3.50 -4.92 5.97
N LEU A 16 -2.66 -5.00 7.00
CA LEU A 16 -1.66 -4.00 7.32
C LEU A 16 -0.33 -4.43 6.70
N SER A 17 0.34 -3.52 6.03
CA SER A 17 1.57 -3.77 5.28
C SER A 17 2.64 -2.77 5.68
N VAL A 18 3.88 -3.23 5.75
CA VAL A 18 5.09 -2.40 5.92
C VAL A 18 6.12 -2.84 4.90
N GLY A 19 6.92 -1.91 4.38
CA GLY A 19 7.98 -2.21 3.43
C GLY A 19 9.01 -1.11 3.36
N THR A 20 10.17 -1.42 2.83
CA THR A 20 11.25 -0.48 2.56
C THR A 20 11.56 -0.44 1.06
N GLY A 21 12.37 0.49 0.61
CA GLY A 21 12.89 0.53 -0.76
C GLY A 21 14.06 1.49 -0.88
N ALA A 22 14.88 1.32 -1.91
CA ALA A 22 16.00 2.19 -2.20
C ALA A 22 15.90 2.74 -3.63
N TRP A 23 16.23 4.01 -3.82
CA TRP A 23 16.27 4.66 -5.13
C TRP A 23 17.30 5.78 -5.08
N ASN A 24 18.16 5.87 -6.11
CA ASN A 24 19.16 6.94 -6.29
C ASN A 24 20.14 7.19 -5.11
N GLY A 25 20.30 6.23 -4.20
CA GLY A 25 21.15 6.39 -3.00
C GLY A 25 20.34 6.61 -1.72
N GLU A 26 19.05 6.92 -1.86
CA GLU A 26 18.14 7.17 -0.74
C GLU A 26 17.39 5.89 -0.35
N GLN A 27 17.05 5.78 0.93
CA GLN A 27 16.20 4.71 1.45
C GLN A 27 14.85 5.27 1.86
N ALA A 28 13.80 4.49 1.70
CA ALA A 28 12.44 4.86 2.09
C ALA A 28 11.76 3.74 2.87
N ILE A 29 10.93 4.11 3.83
CA ILE A 29 10.01 3.23 4.54
C ILE A 29 8.57 3.60 4.16
N ALA A 30 7.71 2.60 4.04
CA ALA A 30 6.29 2.77 3.79
C ALA A 30 5.46 1.88 4.69
N ILE A 31 4.29 2.39 5.07
CA ILE A 31 3.22 1.64 5.74
C ILE A 31 1.94 1.80 4.93
N GLY A 32 1.07 0.81 4.97
CA GLY A 32 -0.21 0.90 4.28
C GLY A 32 -1.24 -0.08 4.78
N VAL A 33 -2.48 0.24 4.48
CA VAL A 33 -3.64 -0.61 4.72
C VAL A 33 -4.31 -0.92 3.39
N SER A 34 -4.84 -2.13 3.26
CA SER A 34 -5.62 -2.51 2.09
C SER A 34 -6.68 -3.54 2.44
N GLY A 35 -7.69 -3.68 1.59
CA GLY A 35 -8.74 -4.66 1.80
C GLY A 35 -9.56 -4.95 0.56
N ILE A 36 -10.26 -6.08 0.62
CA ILE A 36 -11.22 -6.52 -0.38
C ILE A 36 -12.60 -6.58 0.28
N THR A 37 -13.64 -6.05 -0.36
CA THR A 37 -15.01 -6.14 0.16
C THR A 37 -15.50 -7.58 0.20
N SER A 38 -16.48 -7.88 1.05
CA SER A 38 -17.00 -9.25 1.25
C SER A 38 -17.67 -9.86 0.01
N ASN A 39 -18.09 -9.03 -0.95
CA ASN A 39 -18.61 -9.47 -2.24
C ASN A 39 -17.54 -9.60 -3.33
N ASP A 40 -16.26 -9.46 -2.96
CA ASP A 40 -15.09 -9.54 -3.84
C ASP A 40 -15.08 -8.53 -5.00
N LYS A 41 -15.94 -7.51 -4.98
CA LYS A 41 -16.05 -6.55 -6.10
C LYS A 41 -15.16 -5.33 -5.97
N PHE A 42 -14.84 -4.89 -4.76
CA PHE A 42 -14.06 -3.69 -4.54
C PHE A 42 -12.79 -4.00 -3.77
N ILE A 43 -11.70 -3.42 -4.24
CA ILE A 43 -10.37 -3.49 -3.64
C ILE A 43 -9.95 -2.06 -3.30
N TYR A 44 -9.48 -1.82 -2.08
CA TYR A 44 -8.98 -0.50 -1.68
C TYR A 44 -7.58 -0.59 -1.08
N LYS A 45 -6.78 0.46 -1.28
CA LYS A 45 -5.46 0.62 -0.67
C LYS A 45 -5.24 2.07 -0.25
N ALA A 46 -4.57 2.26 0.88
CA ALA A 46 -4.06 3.54 1.34
C ALA A 46 -2.65 3.33 1.91
N ALA A 47 -1.71 4.22 1.61
CA ALA A 47 -0.36 4.09 2.11
C ALA A 47 0.34 5.45 2.27
N GLY A 48 1.30 5.48 3.19
CA GLY A 48 2.20 6.61 3.44
C GLY A 48 3.65 6.16 3.43
N THR A 49 4.57 7.07 3.13
CA THR A 49 6.01 6.81 3.07
C THR A 49 6.82 8.04 3.43
N THR A 50 8.03 7.81 3.93
CA THR A 50 9.06 8.83 4.08
C THR A 50 10.42 8.26 3.66
N ASN A 51 11.33 9.11 3.19
CA ASN A 51 12.69 8.75 2.81
C ASN A 51 13.75 9.36 3.74
N THR A 52 15.01 8.97 3.56
CA THR A 52 16.16 9.48 4.33
C THR A 52 16.47 10.95 4.12
N GLU A 53 15.91 11.56 3.07
CA GLU A 53 16.04 13.00 2.76
C GLU A 53 14.97 13.85 3.46
N GLY A 54 14.00 13.21 4.13
CA GLY A 54 12.89 13.86 4.82
C GLY A 54 11.65 14.08 3.96
N ASP A 55 11.69 13.70 2.68
CA ASP A 55 10.49 13.75 1.84
C ASP A 55 9.46 12.75 2.31
N SER A 56 8.20 13.16 2.24
CA SER A 56 7.06 12.34 2.62
C SER A 56 6.03 12.32 1.50
N GLY A 57 5.29 11.22 1.40
CA GLY A 57 4.24 11.07 0.40
C GLY A 57 3.23 10.02 0.79
N GLY A 58 2.17 9.92 0.00
CA GLY A 58 1.14 8.92 0.21
C GLY A 58 0.26 8.72 -1.02
N ASN A 59 -0.57 7.69 -0.97
CA ASN A 59 -1.58 7.44 -1.99
C ASN A 59 -2.82 6.77 -1.41
N PHE A 60 -3.89 6.85 -2.19
CA PHE A 60 -5.12 6.11 -2.01
C PHE A 60 -5.59 5.61 -3.38
N SER A 61 -6.16 4.41 -3.43
CA SER A 61 -6.69 3.82 -4.66
C SER A 61 -7.87 2.90 -4.37
N VAL A 62 -8.80 2.83 -5.33
CA VAL A 62 -9.89 1.87 -5.35
C VAL A 62 -9.93 1.18 -6.71
N GLY A 63 -10.17 -0.13 -6.73
CA GLY A 63 -10.37 -0.96 -7.92
C GLY A 63 -11.71 -1.67 -7.85
N TRP A 64 -12.31 -1.90 -9.01
CA TRP A 64 -13.54 -2.68 -9.16
C TRP A 64 -13.29 -3.87 -10.08
N GLN A 65 -13.76 -5.06 -9.68
CA GLN A 65 -13.64 -6.31 -10.44
C GLN A 65 -15.01 -7.00 -10.56
N TRP A 66 -15.17 -7.79 -11.64
CA TRP A 66 -16.39 -8.52 -11.98
C TRP A 66 -16.11 -9.99 -12.29
#